data_AF-A0A1F4UH25-F1
#
_entry.id   AF-A0A1F4UH25-F1
#
_cell.length_a   1.000
_cell.length_b   1.000
_cell.length_c   1.000
_cell.angle_alpha   90.00
_cell.angle_beta   90.00
_cell.angle_gamma   90.00
#
_symmetry.space_group_name_H-M   'P 1'
#
loop_
_entity.id
_entity.type
_entity.pdbx_description
1 polymer ?
#
loop_
_entity_poly.entity_id
_entity_poly.type
_entity_poly.pdbx_seq_one_letter_code
_entity_poly.pdbx_strand_id
1 'polypeptide(L)' 'MQIQSILAGDFLQGALTMLMFALGTLPVLIAISFSSKIFTKSSWKDLFFKVSGFLVLFFAIYNLYGALVANGIIEPII' A
#
# COMPACT_ATOMS: atom_id res chain seq x y z
N MET A 1 -10.34 3.78 -5.09
CA MET A 1 -10.00 3.66 -6.52
C MET A 1 -10.46 2.34 -7.12
N GLN A 2 -10.27 1.20 -6.44
CA GLN A 2 -10.74 -0.12 -6.92
C GLN A 2 -12.26 -0.22 -7.06
N ILE A 3 -13.00 0.22 -6.04
CA ILE A 3 -14.47 0.25 -6.12
C ILE A 3 -14.91 1.23 -7.22
N GLN A 4 -14.30 2.41 -7.31
CA GLN A 4 -14.60 3.41 -8.33
C GLN A 4 -14.35 2.91 -9.76
N SER A 5 -13.26 2.15 -10.00
CA SER A 5 -12.99 1.59 -11.34
C SER A 5 -13.97 0.50 -11.74
N ILE A 6 -14.51 -0.25 -10.76
CA ILE A 6 -15.56 -1.25 -11.01
C ILE A 6 -16.89 -0.54 -11.29
N LEU A 7 -17.21 0.51 -10.52
CA LEU A 7 -18.43 1.30 -10.69
C LEU A 7 -18.44 2.17 -11.96
N ALA A 8 -17.28 2.39 -12.59
CA ALA A 8 -17.19 3.16 -13.84
C ALA A 8 -17.98 2.54 -15.00
N GLY A 9 -18.28 1.22 -14.96
CA GLY A 9 -19.13 0.54 -15.95
C GLY A 9 -18.50 0.35 -17.34
N ASP A 10 -17.40 1.02 -17.65
CA ASP A 10 -16.63 0.92 -18.89
C ASP A 10 -15.18 0.47 -18.62
N PHE A 11 -14.70 -0.48 -19.44
CA PHE A 11 -13.36 -1.04 -19.29
C PHE A 11 -12.27 0.01 -19.47
N LEU A 12 -12.40 0.89 -20.47
CA LEU A 12 -11.36 1.87 -20.79
C LEU A 12 -11.29 2.93 -19.68
N GLN A 13 -12.43 3.39 -19.18
CA GLN A 13 -12.48 4.33 -18.06
C GLN A 13 -11.91 3.73 -16.77
N GLY A 14 -12.25 2.48 -16.45
CA GLY A 14 -11.67 1.76 -15.31
C GLY A 14 -10.16 1.58 -15.43
N ALA A 15 -9.67 1.19 -16.62
CA ALA A 15 -8.26 1.02 -16.90
C ALA A 15 -7.48 2.34 -16.80
N LEU A 16 -8.01 3.44 -17.35
CA LEU A 16 -7.39 4.77 -17.24
C LEU A 16 -7.35 5.27 -15.79
N THR A 17 -8.39 5.00 -15.00
CA THR A 17 -8.42 5.33 -13.56
C THR A 17 -7.30 4.59 -12.81
N MET A 18 -7.12 3.30 -13.08
CA MET A 18 -6.05 2.50 -12.49
C MET A 18 -4.66 2.90 -12.97
N LEU A 19 -4.52 3.28 -14.24
CA LEU A 19 -3.27 3.78 -14.80
C LEU A 19 -2.85 5.09 -14.12
N MET A 20 -3.77 6.04 -13.98
CA MET A 20 -3.50 7.30 -13.29
C MET A 20 -3.16 7.08 -11.81
N PHE A 21 -3.81 6.14 -11.14
CA PHE A 21 -3.45 5.73 -9.78
C PHE A 21 -2.03 5.14 -9.71
N ALA A 22 -1.69 4.23 -10.62
CA ALA A 22 -0.36 3.64 -10.69
C ALA A 22 0.71 4.72 -10.93
N LEU A 23 0.48 5.62 -11.89
CA LEU A 23 1.38 6.75 -12.16
C LEU A 23 1.51 7.71 -10.96
N GLY A 24 0.42 7.98 -10.24
CA GLY A 24 0.45 8.82 -9.05
C GLY A 24 1.23 8.22 -7.88
N THR A 25 1.21 6.89 -7.74
CA THR A 25 1.95 6.18 -6.68
C THR A 25 3.39 5.85 -7.07
N LEU A 26 3.71 5.86 -8.36
CA LEU A 26 5.02 5.51 -8.91
C LEU A 26 6.20 6.27 -8.27
N PRO A 27 6.17 7.60 -8.04
CA PRO A 27 7.29 8.30 -7.43
C PRO A 27 7.63 7.78 -6.03
N VAL A 28 6.60 7.50 -5.23
CA VAL A 28 6.76 7.00 -3.85
C VAL A 28 7.28 5.56 -3.86
N LEU A 29 6.70 4.70 -4.71
CA LEU A 29 7.14 3.31 -4.84
C LEU A 29 8.59 3.21 -5.32
N ILE A 30 9.00 4.08 -6.24
CA ILE A 30 10.38 4.20 -6.71
C ILE A 30 11.31 4.63 -5.56
N ALA A 31 10.93 5.67 -4.82
CA ALA A 31 11.72 6.16 -3.69
C ALA A 31 11.94 5.06 -2.64
N ILE A 32 10.89 4.31 -2.28
CA ILE A 32 10.99 3.19 -1.33
C ILE A 32 11.85 2.05 -1.90
N SER A 33 11.67 1.70 -3.18
CA SER A 33 12.43 0.62 -3.84
C SER A 33 13.93 0.92 -3.90
N PHE A 34 14.32 2.14 -4.27
CA PHE A 34 15.72 2.54 -4.28
C PHE A 34 16.29 2.72 -2.88
N SER A 35 15.50 3.23 -1.93
CA SER A 35 15.93 3.32 -0.52
C SER A 35 16.36 1.96 0.01
N SER A 36 15.56 0.91 -0.22
CA SER A 36 15.92 -0.45 0.20
C SER A 36 17.28 -0.89 -0.34
N LYS A 37 17.57 -0.62 -1.62
CA LYS A 37 18.86 -0.97 -2.25
C LYS A 37 20.04 -0.16 -1.69
N ILE A 38 19.84 1.13 -1.39
CA ILE A 38 20.87 2.02 -0.86
C ILE A 38 21.21 1.66 0.59
N PHE A 39 20.19 1.49 1.44
CA PHE A 39 20.38 1.23 2.87
C PHE A 39 20.93 -0.17 3.16
N THR A 40 20.73 -1.15 2.26
CA THR A 40 21.29 -2.50 2.41
C THR A 40 22.82 -2.53 2.38
N LYS A 41 23.48 -1.52 1.80
CA LYS A 41 24.96 -1.39 1.75
C LYS A 41 25.53 -0.37 2.74
N SER A 42 24.67 0.24 3.56
CA SER A 42 25.03 1.30 4.50
C SER A 42 25.16 0.78 5.92
N SER A 43 25.82 1.54 6.79
CA SER A 43 25.88 1.29 8.25
C SER A 43 24.50 1.32 8.93
N TRP A 44 23.49 1.90 8.27
CA TRP A 44 22.12 2.02 8.76
C TRP A 44 21.20 0.85 8.39
N LYS A 45 21.76 -0.21 7.80
CA LYS A 45 21.02 -1.40 7.33
C LYS A 45 20.10 -1.98 8.42
N ASP A 46 20.62 -2.21 9.62
CA ASP A 46 19.87 -2.86 10.70
C ASP A 46 18.70 -2.01 11.17
N LEU A 47 18.87 -0.70 11.24
CA LEU A 47 17.78 0.22 11.57
C LEU A 47 16.70 0.21 10.47
N PHE A 48 17.11 0.26 9.20
CA PHE A 48 16.19 0.22 8.07
C PHE A 48 15.33 -1.05 8.06
N PHE A 49 15.93 -2.22 8.26
CA PHE A 49 15.18 -3.49 8.31
C PHE A 49 14.24 -3.59 9.52
N LYS A 50 14.66 -3.09 10.69
CA LYS A 50 13.79 -3.07 11.88
C LYS A 50 12.58 -2.16 11.68
N VAL A 51 12.79 -0.95 11.16
CA VAL A 51 11.72 0.02 10.92
C VAL A 51 10.79 -0.44 9.80
N SER A 52 11.32 -0.90 8.67
CA SER A 52 10.50 -1.41 7.57
C SER A 52 9.70 -2.66 7.97
N GLY A 53 10.32 -3.60 8.70
CA GLY A 53 9.63 -4.78 9.22
C GLY A 53 8.49 -4.42 10.19
N PHE A 54 8.72 -3.47 11.09
CA PHE A 54 7.67 -2.96 11.97
C PHE A 54 6.52 -2.32 11.18
N LEU A 55 6.82 -1.45 10.22
CA LEU A 55 5.81 -0.81 9.37
C LEU A 55 4.98 -1.83 8.59
N VAL A 56 5.63 -2.86 8.02
CA VAL A 56 4.93 -3.94 7.31
C VAL A 56 3.97 -4.68 8.24
N LEU A 57 4.41 -5.05 9.44
CA LEU A 57 3.54 -5.71 10.43
C LEU A 57 2.38 -4.82 10.86
N PHE A 58 2.65 -3.54 11.13
CA PHE A 58 1.62 -2.57 11.49
C PHE A 58 0.56 -2.44 10.39
N PHE A 59 0.98 -2.22 9.14
CA PHE A 59 0.05 -2.12 8.01
C PHE A 59 -0.66 -3.44 7.73
N ALA A 60 -0.04 -4.59 7.95
CA ALA A 60 -0.70 -5.88 7.81
C ALA A 60 -1.87 -6.03 8.80
N ILE A 61 -1.64 -5.72 10.08
CA ILE A 61 -2.69 -5.75 11.11
C ILE A 61 -3.78 -4.72 10.79
N TYR A 62 -3.40 -3.51 10.39
CA TYR A 62 -4.36 -2.46 10.02
C TYR A 62 -5.23 -2.85 8.82
N ASN A 63 -4.65 -3.41 7.76
CA ASN A 63 -5.40 -3.87 6.59
C ASN A 63 -6.29 -5.07 6.93
N LEU A 64 -5.81 -6.00 7.76
CA LEU A 64 -6.62 -7.13 8.22
C LEU A 64 -7.83 -6.65 9.02
N TYR A 65 -7.62 -5.76 9.99
CA TYR A 65 -8.70 -5.14 10.75
C TYR A 65 -9.71 -4.44 9.83
N GLY A 66 -9.23 -3.59 8.92
CA GLY A 66 -10.07 -2.89 7.96
C GLY A 66 -10.89 -3.84 7.07
N ALA A 67 -10.30 -4.97 6.66
CA ALA A 67 -11.00 -5.99 5.90
C ALA A 67 -12.08 -6.71 6.74
N LEU A 68 -11.80 -7.05 8.00
CA LEU A 68 -12.78 -7.68 8.88
C LEU A 68 -13.98 -6.75 9.15
N VAL A 69 -13.72 -5.47 9.39
CA VAL A 69 -14.76 -4.44 9.58
C VAL A 69 -15.58 -4.25 8.30
N ALA A 70 -14.92 -4.10 7.14
CA ALA A 70 -15.62 -3.89 5.87
C ALA A 70 -16.51 -5.07 5.46
N ASN A 71 -16.19 -6.29 5.90
CA ASN A 71 -17.01 -7.49 5.67
C ASN A 71 -18.03 -7.76 6.81
N GLY A 72 -18.10 -6.90 7.84
CA GLY A 72 -19.06 -7.02 8.93
C GLY A 72 -18.78 -8.15 9.93
N ILE A 73 -17.55 -8.65 9.98
CA ILE A 73 -17.16 -9.75 10.90
C ILE A 73 -16.98 -9.24 12.33
N ILE A 74 -16.49 -8.01 12.47
CA ILE A 74 -16.30 -7.33 13.76
C ILE A 74 -16.83 -5.90 13.66
N GLU A 75 -17.27 -5.36 14.79
CA GLU A 75 -17.67 -3.95 14.88
C GLU A 75 -16.42 -3.04 14.86
N PRO A 76 -16.53 -1.84 14.25
CA PRO A 76 -15.50 -0.84 14.35
C PRO A 76 -15.27 -0.47 15.83
N ILE A 77 -14.03 -0.60 16.27
CA ILE A 77 -13.62 -0.21 17.63
C ILE A 77 -13.55 1.32 17.76
N ILE A 78 -13.54 2.04 16.62
CA ILE A 78 -13.45 3.50 16.49
C ILE A 78 -14.41 3.95 15.39
#